data_AF-A0A6J4M960-F1
#
_entry.id   AF-A0A6J4M960-F1
#
_cell.length_a   1.000
_cell.length_b   1.000
_cell.length_c   1.000
_cell.angle_alpha   90.00
_cell.angle_beta   90.00
_cell.angle_gamma   90.00
#
_symmetry.space_group_name_H-M   'P 1'
#
loop_
_entity.id
_entity.type
_entity.pdbx_description
1 polymer ?
#
loop_
_entity_poly.entity_id
_entity_poly.type
_entity_poly.pdbx_seq_one_letter_code
_entity_poly.pdbx_strand_id
1 'polypeptide(L)'
;MSRPATGTTTAVLMLLGLLLLSSCGGGDGQASEASTSAAPSPSSTVKVPGRVALTGGGEELRFGDTATVIFEPNKRRGSVLELTVDKVTRGDLDDLSRFVLDPSTKSSTPYYVDVAVKNIGESGVGGFTVPLYLLDDTDTLRQASTFTTEFAKCPSEQLPRRFSTDDTFKTCLVYLAPKRHAFEAVSFRPTQEFDPITWTGDVARDKNPS
;
A
#
# COMPACT_ATOMS: atom_id res chain seq x y z
N MET A 1 -16.42 48.73 -29.00
CA MET A 1 -17.65 49.55 -29.01
C MET A 1 -18.86 48.61 -28.97
N SER A 2 -19.84 48.94 -28.12
CA SER A 2 -21.28 48.59 -28.15
C SER A 2 -21.79 47.20 -28.55
N ARG A 3 -22.44 46.52 -27.58
CA ARG A 3 -23.66 45.67 -27.76
C ARG A 3 -24.88 46.63 -28.02
N PRO A 4 -26.08 46.23 -28.49
CA PRO A 4 -26.98 45.20 -27.93
C PRO A 4 -27.36 44.15 -29.01
N ALA A 5 -28.46 43.38 -29.05
CA ALA A 5 -29.65 43.14 -28.20
C ALA A 5 -30.03 41.63 -28.35
N THR A 6 -31.06 41.02 -27.75
CA THR A 6 -32.17 41.36 -26.81
C THR A 6 -32.31 40.13 -25.86
N GLY A 7 -33.36 39.82 -25.08
CA GLY A 7 -34.66 40.40 -24.72
C GLY A 7 -35.30 39.53 -23.61
N THR A 8 -36.09 40.14 -22.72
CA THR A 8 -36.57 39.54 -21.46
C THR A 8 -38.08 39.31 -21.44
N THR A 9 -38.53 38.18 -20.89
CA THR A 9 -39.92 38.04 -20.38
C THR A 9 -40.03 37.08 -19.19
N THR A 10 -40.65 37.59 -18.13
CA THR A 10 -41.25 36.90 -16.97
C THR A 10 -42.46 36.01 -17.39
N ALA A 11 -43.10 35.13 -16.60
CA ALA A 11 -43.17 34.99 -15.14
C ALA A 11 -43.68 33.59 -14.68
N VAL A 12 -43.38 33.23 -13.42
CA VAL A 12 -44.25 32.61 -12.38
C VAL A 12 -45.20 31.44 -12.70
N LEU A 13 -45.03 30.32 -11.97
CA LEU A 13 -46.13 29.71 -11.18
C LEU A 13 -45.58 28.87 -10.00
N MET A 14 -46.10 29.09 -8.79
CA MET A 14 -45.91 28.19 -7.63
C MET A 14 -46.92 27.03 -7.71
N LEU A 15 -46.53 25.83 -7.27
CA LEU A 15 -47.48 24.85 -6.74
C LEU A 15 -46.98 24.27 -5.41
N LEU A 16 -47.88 24.19 -4.44
CA LEU A 16 -47.65 23.77 -3.06
C LEU A 16 -47.99 22.27 -2.93
N GLY A 17 -47.18 21.50 -2.18
CA GLY A 17 -47.44 20.07 -1.96
C GLY A 17 -46.89 19.58 -0.62
N LEU A 18 -47.72 19.62 0.43
CA LEU A 18 -47.42 18.95 1.69
C LEU A 18 -47.80 17.46 1.57
N LEU A 19 -46.88 16.57 1.94
CA LEU A 19 -47.16 15.17 2.23
C LEU A 19 -46.63 14.84 3.63
N LEU A 20 -47.55 14.56 4.56
CA LEU A 20 -47.28 14.10 5.91
C LEU A 20 -47.52 12.59 6.00
N LEU A 21 -46.49 11.83 6.36
CA LEU A 21 -46.59 10.50 6.95
C LEU A 21 -45.59 10.50 8.14
N SER A 22 -45.94 10.19 9.40
CA SER A 22 -46.54 8.93 9.92
C SER A 22 -45.62 7.73 9.67
N SER A 23 -45.23 6.88 10.64
CA SER A 23 -45.33 6.89 12.11
C SER A 23 -44.29 5.89 12.67
N CYS A 24 -44.13 5.83 13.99
CA CYS A 24 -43.13 5.02 14.69
C CYS A 24 -43.31 3.48 14.52
N GLY A 25 -42.20 2.74 14.50
CA GLY A 25 -42.16 1.28 14.64
C GLY A 25 -40.74 0.82 14.98
N GLY A 26 -40.49 0.46 16.24
CA GLY A 26 -39.19 -0.06 16.69
C GLY A 26 -39.02 -1.55 16.39
N GLY A 27 -37.77 -1.98 16.20
CA GLY A 27 -37.37 -3.37 16.03
C GLY A 27 -35.87 -3.51 16.27
N ASP A 28 -35.48 -4.54 17.02
CA ASP A 28 -34.15 -4.67 17.61
C ASP A 28 -33.00 -4.87 16.61
N GLY A 29 -31.79 -4.61 17.10
CA GLY A 29 -30.58 -4.55 16.30
C GLY A 29 -30.23 -5.86 15.59
N GLN A 30 -29.97 -5.74 14.30
CA GLN A 30 -28.96 -6.54 13.63
C GLN A 30 -28.07 -5.59 12.84
N ALA A 31 -26.93 -5.24 13.43
CA ALA A 31 -25.83 -4.72 12.64
C ALA A 31 -25.35 -5.87 11.75
N SER A 32 -25.85 -5.91 10.51
CA SER A 32 -25.21 -6.72 9.48
C SER A 32 -23.81 -6.17 9.28
N GLU A 33 -22.84 -6.80 9.91
CA GLU A 33 -21.45 -6.73 9.49
C GLU A 33 -21.41 -7.23 8.05
N ALA A 34 -21.47 -6.28 7.11
CA ALA A 34 -21.16 -6.52 5.73
C ALA A 34 -19.66 -6.81 5.66
N SER A 35 -19.30 -8.07 5.90
CA SER A 35 -17.98 -8.63 5.59
C SER A 35 -17.78 -8.49 4.09
N THR A 36 -17.30 -7.32 3.69
CA THR A 36 -16.93 -6.98 2.33
C THR A 36 -15.62 -7.68 2.06
N SER A 37 -15.71 -9.00 1.85
CA SER A 37 -14.57 -9.81 1.40
C SER A 37 -14.10 -9.20 0.10
N ALA A 38 -12.95 -8.53 0.12
CA ALA A 38 -12.41 -7.91 -1.06
C ALA A 38 -12.27 -8.95 -2.18
N ALA A 39 -12.80 -8.63 -3.34
CA ALA A 39 -12.65 -9.49 -4.50
C ALA A 39 -11.18 -9.49 -4.95
N PRO A 40 -10.61 -10.64 -5.32
CA PRO A 40 -9.28 -10.67 -5.92
C PRO A 40 -9.27 -9.85 -7.22
N SER A 41 -8.10 -9.32 -7.60
CA SER A 41 -7.93 -8.65 -8.88
C SER A 41 -8.44 -9.53 -10.03
N PRO A 42 -9.18 -8.98 -11.01
CA PRO A 42 -9.91 -9.77 -12.01
C PRO A 42 -9.02 -10.59 -12.97
N SER A 43 -7.69 -10.42 -12.87
CA SER A 43 -6.65 -11.11 -13.63
C SER A 43 -5.92 -12.22 -12.86
N SER A 44 -6.14 -12.35 -11.55
CA SER A 44 -5.43 -13.32 -10.70
C SER A 44 -5.84 -14.75 -10.99
N THR A 45 -4.87 -15.67 -10.98
CA THR A 45 -5.11 -17.13 -11.04
C THR A 45 -4.85 -17.84 -9.71
N VAL A 46 -4.44 -17.10 -8.67
CA VAL A 46 -4.10 -17.66 -7.36
C VAL A 46 -5.34 -18.08 -6.59
N LYS A 47 -5.36 -19.34 -6.13
CA LYS A 47 -6.39 -19.87 -5.23
C LYS A 47 -6.17 -19.34 -3.82
N VAL A 48 -7.18 -18.63 -3.29
CA VAL A 48 -7.21 -18.17 -1.90
C VAL A 48 -7.65 -19.34 -0.99
N PRO A 49 -6.96 -19.59 0.15
CA PRO A 49 -7.40 -20.59 1.12
C PRO A 49 -8.80 -20.29 1.67
N GLY A 50 -9.60 -21.33 1.90
CA GLY A 50 -10.96 -21.16 2.40
C GLY A 50 -10.99 -20.47 3.78
N ARG A 51 -11.88 -19.48 3.94
CA ARG A 51 -12.05 -18.61 5.13
C ARG A 51 -11.00 -17.49 5.29
N VAL A 52 -10.04 -17.35 4.39
CA VAL A 52 -9.15 -16.18 4.37
C VAL A 52 -9.85 -15.01 3.67
N ALA A 53 -10.00 -13.88 4.37
CA ALA A 53 -10.41 -12.62 3.77
C ALA A 53 -9.19 -11.91 3.17
N LEU A 54 -9.32 -11.38 1.95
CA LEU A 54 -8.32 -10.47 1.38
C LEU A 54 -8.57 -9.06 1.89
N THR A 55 -7.49 -8.29 2.07
CA THR A 55 -7.53 -6.84 2.24
C THR A 55 -7.91 -6.18 0.91
N GLY A 56 -8.82 -5.21 0.98
CA GLY A 56 -9.30 -4.44 -0.16
C GLY A 56 -8.26 -3.49 -0.74
N GLY A 57 -8.29 -3.33 -2.06
CA GLY A 57 -7.62 -2.19 -2.68
C GLY A 57 -8.22 -0.88 -2.16
N GLY A 58 -7.36 0.13 -1.97
CA GLY A 58 -7.73 1.41 -1.35
C GLY A 58 -7.78 1.39 0.19
N GLU A 59 -7.46 0.27 0.87
CA GLU A 59 -7.38 0.26 2.33
C GLU A 59 -6.15 1.01 2.86
N GLU A 60 -6.40 1.91 3.83
CA GLU A 60 -5.39 2.67 4.57
C GLU A 60 -5.10 2.02 5.93
N LEU A 61 -3.95 1.38 6.04
CA LEU A 61 -3.48 0.68 7.22
C LEU A 61 -2.48 1.53 8.03
N ARG A 62 -2.28 1.19 9.31
CA ARG A 62 -1.21 1.75 10.15
C ARG A 62 0.02 0.85 10.14
N PHE A 63 1.20 1.40 10.45
CA PHE A 63 2.37 0.56 10.75
C PHE A 63 2.04 -0.40 11.91
N GLY A 64 2.37 -1.68 11.74
CA GLY A 64 1.97 -2.80 12.59
C GLY A 64 0.71 -3.54 12.14
N ASP A 65 -0.15 -2.94 11.30
CA ASP A 65 -1.31 -3.63 10.73
C ASP A 65 -0.91 -4.56 9.59
N THR A 66 -1.65 -5.67 9.43
CA THR A 66 -1.34 -6.73 8.46
C THR A 66 -2.36 -6.73 7.33
N ALA A 67 -1.90 -6.65 6.08
CA ALA A 67 -2.71 -6.89 4.90
C ALA A 67 -2.62 -8.34 4.45
N THR A 68 -3.72 -8.92 4.00
CA THR A 68 -3.75 -10.22 3.33
C THR A 68 -3.95 -10.02 1.84
N VAL A 69 -2.93 -10.34 1.03
CA VAL A 69 -2.87 -10.00 -0.39
C VAL A 69 -2.55 -11.21 -1.27
N ILE A 70 -2.98 -11.16 -2.53
CA ILE A 70 -2.48 -12.08 -3.56
C ILE A 70 -1.18 -11.53 -4.14
N PHE A 71 -0.10 -12.30 -4.06
CA PHE A 71 1.16 -12.02 -4.72
C PHE A 71 1.38 -13.00 -5.87
N GLU A 72 1.24 -12.53 -7.12
CA GLU A 72 1.49 -13.30 -8.35
C GLU A 72 2.66 -12.69 -9.16
N PRO A 73 3.93 -12.84 -8.72
CA PRO A 73 5.09 -12.22 -9.37
C PRO A 73 5.34 -12.69 -10.81
N ASN A 74 4.78 -13.83 -11.24
CA ASN A 74 4.62 -14.15 -12.66
C ASN A 74 3.53 -15.22 -12.87
N LYS A 75 3.11 -15.41 -14.13
CA LYS A 75 2.07 -16.37 -14.59
C LYS A 75 2.31 -17.86 -14.25
N ARG A 76 3.36 -18.20 -13.50
CA ARG A 76 3.68 -19.57 -13.04
C ARG A 76 3.85 -19.69 -11.53
N ARG A 77 3.91 -18.58 -10.80
CA ARG A 77 4.14 -18.54 -9.36
C ARG A 77 3.31 -17.42 -8.74
N GLY A 78 2.38 -17.80 -7.88
CA GLY A 78 1.68 -16.89 -7.00
C GLY A 78 1.19 -17.59 -5.73
N SER A 79 0.92 -16.81 -4.69
CA SER A 79 0.38 -17.29 -3.41
C SER A 79 -0.36 -16.16 -2.70
N VAL A 80 -0.98 -16.47 -1.57
CA VAL A 80 -1.54 -15.47 -0.65
C VAL A 80 -0.49 -15.18 0.43
N LEU A 81 -0.18 -13.90 0.63
CA LEU A 81 0.75 -13.42 1.64
C LEU A 81 0.03 -12.56 2.67
N GLU A 82 0.40 -12.74 3.93
CA GLU A 82 0.24 -11.72 4.97
C GLU A 82 1.46 -10.79 4.91
N LEU A 83 1.23 -9.48 4.80
CA LEU A 83 2.25 -8.43 4.77
C LEU A 83 2.04 -7.47 5.93
N THR A 84 3.08 -7.24 6.73
CA THR A 84 3.07 -6.27 7.83
C THR A 84 4.21 -5.29 7.63
N VAL A 85 3.92 -3.99 7.64
CA VAL A 85 4.93 -2.94 7.70
C VAL A 85 5.14 -2.60 9.18
N ASP A 86 6.14 -3.21 9.80
CA ASP A 86 6.38 -3.11 11.26
C ASP A 86 6.78 -1.68 11.65
N LYS A 87 7.67 -1.05 10.86
CA LYS A 87 8.25 0.27 11.17
C LYS A 87 8.89 0.92 9.95
N VAL A 88 8.80 2.25 9.86
CA VAL A 88 9.59 3.07 8.92
C VAL A 88 10.55 3.97 9.70
N THR A 89 11.82 3.95 9.31
CA THR A 89 12.89 4.81 9.86
C THR A 89 13.49 5.64 8.72
N ARG A 90 13.50 6.97 8.86
CA ARG A 90 14.25 7.85 7.97
C ARG A 90 15.72 7.85 8.38
N GLY A 91 16.57 7.34 7.50
CA GLY A 91 18.03 7.28 7.67
C GLY A 91 18.73 8.54 7.16
N ASP A 92 20.07 8.51 7.21
CA ASP A 92 20.92 9.53 6.59
C ASP A 92 21.60 8.99 5.34
N LEU A 93 21.96 9.86 4.40
CA LEU A 93 22.71 9.49 3.20
C LEU A 93 24.14 9.03 3.55
N ASP A 94 24.72 9.54 4.65
CA ASP A 94 26.07 9.16 5.09
C ASP A 94 26.15 7.69 5.58
N ASP A 95 25.01 7.07 5.93
CA ASP A 95 24.90 5.62 6.15
C ASP A 95 25.32 4.80 4.91
N LEU A 96 25.18 5.39 3.72
CA LEU A 96 25.53 4.79 2.44
C LEU A 96 26.94 5.19 1.94
N SER A 97 27.74 5.86 2.77
CA SER A 97 29.12 6.30 2.46
C SER A 97 30.08 5.18 2.03
N ARG A 98 29.76 3.93 2.38
CA ARG A 98 30.53 2.73 1.98
C ARG A 98 30.23 2.25 0.55
N PHE A 99 29.20 2.77 -0.10
CA PHE A 99 28.76 2.37 -1.44
C PHE A 99 29.11 3.42 -2.49
N VAL A 100 29.26 2.99 -3.75
CA VAL A 100 29.47 3.90 -4.88
C VAL A 100 28.11 4.43 -5.34
N LEU A 101 27.79 5.67 -4.95
CA LEU A 101 26.51 6.30 -5.25
C LEU A 101 26.57 7.17 -6.52
N ASP A 102 25.60 7.00 -7.40
CA ASP A 102 25.37 7.87 -8.55
C ASP A 102 24.80 9.25 -8.13
N PRO A 103 24.77 10.26 -9.02
CA PRO A 103 24.29 11.60 -8.68
C PRO A 103 22.83 11.68 -8.20
N SER A 104 21.94 10.80 -8.68
CA SER A 104 20.54 10.79 -8.26
C SER A 104 20.40 10.22 -6.84
N THR A 105 21.07 9.09 -6.55
CA THR A 105 21.11 8.51 -5.20
C THR A 105 21.74 9.47 -4.17
N LYS A 106 22.78 10.22 -4.56
CA LYS A 106 23.38 11.30 -3.74
C LYS A 106 22.42 12.47 -3.45
N SER A 107 21.29 12.54 -4.13
CA SER A 107 20.24 13.52 -3.91
C SER A 107 18.95 12.87 -3.38
N SER A 108 19.06 11.71 -2.72
CA SER A 108 17.94 11.01 -2.08
C SER A 108 18.01 11.06 -0.55
N THR A 109 16.87 10.80 0.08
CA THR A 109 16.72 10.48 1.50
C THR A 109 16.51 8.96 1.63
N PRO A 110 17.35 8.25 2.38
CA PRO A 110 17.12 6.84 2.69
C PRO A 110 15.95 6.64 3.68
N TYR A 111 15.15 5.61 3.43
CA TYR A 111 14.14 5.09 4.33
C TYR A 111 14.37 3.59 4.53
N TYR A 112 14.40 3.15 5.78
CA TYR A 112 14.57 1.76 6.19
C TYR A 112 13.23 1.27 6.72
N VAL A 113 12.69 0.24 6.09
CA VAL A 113 11.34 -0.27 6.36
C VAL A 113 11.45 -1.70 6.87
N ASP A 114 11.19 -1.89 8.15
CA ASP A 114 11.14 -3.22 8.76
C ASP A 114 9.80 -3.87 8.37
N VAL A 115 9.85 -5.08 7.80
CA VAL A 115 8.66 -5.79 7.32
C VAL A 115 8.63 -7.25 7.76
N ALA A 116 7.43 -7.74 8.02
CA ALA A 116 7.14 -9.16 8.16
C ALA A 116 6.31 -9.65 6.97
N VAL A 117 6.64 -10.85 6.49
CA VAL A 117 5.92 -11.56 5.43
C VAL A 117 5.66 -12.97 5.88
N LYS A 118 4.41 -13.45 5.78
CA LYS A 118 4.06 -14.86 5.97
C LYS A 118 3.31 -15.37 4.75
N ASN A 119 3.68 -16.55 4.26
CA ASN A 119 2.98 -17.18 3.14
C ASN A 119 1.87 -18.08 3.66
N ILE A 120 0.62 -17.66 3.52
CA ILE A 120 -0.55 -18.43 3.95
C ILE A 120 -1.23 -19.20 2.81
N GLY A 121 -0.81 -18.98 1.57
CA GLY A 121 -1.34 -19.71 0.41
C GLY A 121 -0.70 -21.08 0.19
N GLU A 122 -1.33 -21.88 -0.66
CA GLU A 122 -0.96 -23.28 -0.95
C GLU A 122 0.30 -23.42 -1.83
N SER A 123 0.97 -22.32 -2.21
CA SER A 123 2.04 -22.32 -3.21
C SER A 123 3.26 -21.51 -2.79
N GLY A 124 4.44 -21.90 -3.28
CA GLY A 124 5.71 -21.27 -2.93
C GLY A 124 6.09 -20.09 -3.84
N VAL A 125 6.44 -18.96 -3.24
CA VAL A 125 6.80 -17.69 -3.93
C VAL A 125 8.20 -17.18 -3.56
N GLY A 126 9.11 -18.10 -3.23
CA GLY A 126 10.49 -17.79 -2.86
C GLY A 126 11.37 -17.24 -3.99
N GLY A 127 12.38 -16.45 -3.62
CA GLY A 127 13.38 -15.87 -4.52
C GLY A 127 12.88 -14.68 -5.35
N PHE A 128 11.95 -13.90 -4.80
CA PHE A 128 11.53 -12.59 -5.33
C PHE A 128 11.67 -11.52 -4.24
N THR A 129 11.76 -10.25 -4.63
CA THR A 129 11.66 -9.12 -3.69
C THR A 129 10.27 -9.11 -3.03
N VAL A 130 10.20 -8.67 -1.77
CA VAL A 130 8.94 -8.37 -1.08
C VAL A 130 8.14 -7.35 -1.92
N PRO A 131 6.82 -7.55 -2.18
CA PRO A 131 6.06 -6.74 -3.14
C PRO A 131 5.59 -5.39 -2.58
N LEU A 132 6.49 -4.68 -1.87
CA LEU A 132 6.22 -3.39 -1.27
C LEU A 132 7.02 -2.29 -1.96
N TYR A 133 6.40 -1.11 -2.04
CA TYR A 133 6.93 0.09 -2.66
C TYR A 133 6.93 1.24 -1.64
N LEU A 134 7.85 2.19 -1.77
CA LEU A 134 7.67 3.51 -1.17
C LEU A 134 6.78 4.33 -2.10
N LEU A 135 5.78 4.99 -1.52
CA LEU A 135 4.94 6.00 -2.16
C LEU A 135 5.43 7.38 -1.72
N ASP A 136 5.67 8.26 -2.69
CA ASP A 136 6.03 9.66 -2.46
C ASP A 136 4.88 10.63 -2.78
N ASP A 137 5.01 11.87 -2.33
CA ASP A 137 4.02 12.97 -2.46
C ASP A 137 3.62 13.38 -3.89
N THR A 138 4.01 12.59 -4.89
CA THR A 138 3.63 12.72 -6.31
C THR A 138 2.93 11.50 -6.89
N ASP A 139 2.44 10.57 -6.05
CA ASP A 139 1.96 9.22 -6.43
C ASP A 139 3.03 8.39 -7.17
N THR A 140 4.32 8.66 -6.93
CA THR A 140 5.39 7.86 -7.57
C THR A 140 5.79 6.68 -6.69
N LEU A 141 5.56 5.47 -7.20
CA LEU A 141 6.04 4.24 -6.57
C LEU A 141 7.54 3.99 -6.82
N ARG A 142 8.27 3.66 -5.75
CA ARG A 142 9.69 3.31 -5.77
C ARG A 142 9.89 1.89 -5.26
N GLN A 143 10.64 1.09 -6.02
CA GLN A 143 11.06 -0.26 -5.58
C GLN A 143 12.14 -0.16 -4.49
N ALA A 144 12.23 -1.21 -3.67
CA ALA A 144 13.33 -1.37 -2.73
C ALA A 144 14.66 -1.51 -3.46
N SER A 145 15.70 -0.90 -2.91
CA SER A 145 17.08 -0.97 -3.39
C SER A 145 17.63 -2.38 -3.19
N THR A 146 18.49 -2.83 -4.09
CA THR A 146 19.21 -4.10 -3.94
C THR A 146 20.70 -3.85 -3.76
N PHE A 147 21.35 -4.66 -2.93
CA PHE A 147 22.76 -4.50 -2.59
C PHE A 147 23.56 -5.74 -3.00
N THR A 148 24.78 -5.54 -3.48
CA THR A 148 25.73 -6.61 -3.81
C THR A 148 26.57 -7.07 -2.62
N THR A 149 26.52 -6.31 -1.51
CA THR A 149 27.17 -6.58 -0.23
C THR A 149 26.20 -6.24 0.90
N GLU A 150 26.39 -6.82 2.07
CA GLU A 150 25.50 -6.59 3.22
C GLU A 150 25.50 -5.11 3.66
N PHE A 151 24.31 -4.57 3.93
CA PHE A 151 24.11 -3.29 4.58
C PHE A 151 23.56 -3.53 6.00
N ALA A 152 24.46 -3.70 6.97
CA ALA A 152 24.12 -4.16 8.33
C ALA A 152 23.06 -3.33 9.07
N LYS A 153 22.87 -2.05 8.70
CA LYS A 153 21.85 -1.15 9.29
C LYS A 153 20.42 -1.47 8.83
N CYS A 154 20.28 -2.08 7.66
CA CYS A 154 19.01 -2.53 7.08
C CYS A 154 19.33 -3.73 6.16
N PRO A 155 19.49 -4.95 6.72
CA PRO A 155 19.84 -6.13 5.95
C PRO A 155 18.69 -6.48 5.01
N SER A 156 18.84 -6.07 3.75
CA SER A 156 17.76 -6.08 2.75
C SER A 156 17.85 -7.33 1.90
N GLU A 157 16.93 -8.25 2.14
CA GLU A 157 16.90 -9.57 1.52
C GLU A 157 15.62 -9.81 0.69
N GLN A 158 15.74 -10.70 -0.28
CA GLN A 158 14.58 -11.23 -1.02
C GLN A 158 13.91 -12.33 -0.19
N LEU A 159 12.65 -12.67 -0.52
CA LEU A 159 11.97 -13.83 0.05
C LEU A 159 12.86 -15.08 -0.09
N PRO A 160 13.03 -15.91 0.96
CA PRO A 160 13.89 -17.10 0.94
C PRO A 160 13.62 -17.98 -0.30
N ARG A 161 14.66 -18.58 -0.88
CA ARG A 161 14.50 -19.41 -2.11
C ARG A 161 13.50 -20.55 -1.96
N ARG A 162 13.30 -21.03 -0.73
CA ARG A 162 12.19 -21.87 -0.30
C ARG A 162 11.36 -21.04 0.67
N PHE A 163 10.21 -20.57 0.19
CA PHE A 163 9.24 -19.80 0.96
C PHE A 163 7.87 -20.39 0.61
N SER A 164 7.49 -21.37 1.40
CA SER A 164 6.39 -22.34 1.27
C SER A 164 5.23 -21.92 2.17
N THR A 165 4.13 -22.67 2.20
CA THR A 165 3.02 -22.43 3.14
C THR A 165 3.51 -22.42 4.59
N ASP A 166 2.97 -21.49 5.38
CA ASP A 166 3.30 -21.16 6.77
C ASP A 166 4.73 -20.64 7.05
N ASP A 167 5.61 -20.59 6.04
CA ASP A 167 6.92 -19.93 6.19
C ASP A 167 6.71 -18.44 6.51
N THR A 168 7.44 -17.95 7.51
CA THR A 168 7.48 -16.55 7.93
C THR A 168 8.89 -16.00 7.73
N PHE A 169 8.97 -14.76 7.25
CA PHE A 169 10.22 -14.07 6.95
C PHE A 169 10.15 -12.64 7.44
N LYS A 170 11.25 -12.13 8.00
CA LYS A 170 11.43 -10.73 8.35
C LYS A 170 12.66 -10.20 7.63
N THR A 171 12.54 -9.01 7.05
CA THR A 171 13.64 -8.30 6.38
C THR A 171 13.46 -6.80 6.62
N CYS A 172 14.53 -6.05 6.40
CA CYS A 172 14.42 -4.61 6.19
C CYS A 172 14.39 -4.32 4.68
N LEU A 173 13.77 -3.21 4.24
CA LEU A 173 13.77 -2.75 2.85
C LEU A 173 14.31 -1.32 2.79
N VAL A 174 15.30 -1.06 1.93
CA VAL A 174 15.86 0.29 1.74
C VAL A 174 15.22 0.99 0.55
N TYR A 175 14.54 2.10 0.78
CA TYR A 175 14.05 2.97 -0.28
C TYR A 175 14.83 4.29 -0.33
N LEU A 176 14.92 4.88 -1.53
CA LEU A 176 15.64 6.12 -1.80
C LEU A 176 14.67 7.13 -2.39
N ALA A 177 13.98 7.90 -1.54
CA ALA A 177 13.07 8.96 -2.00
C ALA A 177 13.88 10.19 -2.43
N PRO A 178 13.64 10.82 -3.60
CA PRO A 178 14.41 12.00 -4.00
C PRO A 178 14.18 13.15 -3.01
N LYS A 179 15.23 13.92 -2.68
CA LYS A 179 15.26 14.93 -1.59
C LYS A 179 14.18 16.03 -1.63
N ARG A 180 13.45 16.17 -2.73
CA ARG A 180 12.33 17.14 -2.88
C ARG A 180 10.94 16.56 -2.66
N HIS A 181 10.83 15.24 -2.49
CA HIS A 181 9.58 14.52 -2.31
C HIS A 181 9.53 13.94 -0.90
N ALA A 182 8.42 14.12 -0.21
CA ALA A 182 8.15 13.49 1.06
C ALA A 182 7.84 12.00 0.88
N PHE A 183 8.24 11.19 1.86
CA PHE A 183 7.61 9.88 2.06
C PHE A 183 6.16 10.11 2.47
N GLU A 184 5.23 9.43 1.81
CA GLU A 184 3.81 9.46 2.14
C GLU A 184 3.38 8.13 2.79
N ALA A 185 3.67 7.00 2.13
CA ALA A 185 3.32 5.68 2.63
C ALA A 185 4.29 4.58 2.17
N VAL A 186 4.17 3.40 2.77
CA VAL A 186 4.55 2.14 2.11
C VAL A 186 3.31 1.60 1.40
N SER A 187 3.44 1.03 0.21
CA SER A 187 2.31 0.60 -0.62
C SER A 187 2.48 -0.80 -1.20
N PHE A 188 1.37 -1.54 -1.28
CA PHE A 188 1.21 -2.74 -2.11
C PHE A 188 0.30 -2.41 -3.29
N ARG A 189 0.86 -2.51 -4.52
CA ARG A 189 0.15 -2.25 -5.78
C ARG A 189 0.64 -3.25 -6.85
N PRO A 190 -0.05 -4.38 -7.07
CA PRO A 190 0.43 -5.46 -7.94
C PRO A 190 0.25 -5.16 -9.44
N THR A 191 -0.70 -4.30 -9.81
CA THR A 191 -0.89 -3.77 -11.18
C THR A 191 -1.25 -2.28 -11.12
N GLN A 192 -1.14 -1.56 -12.24
CA GLN A 192 -1.41 -0.11 -12.27
C GLN A 192 -2.89 0.20 -11.98
N GLU A 193 -3.79 -0.69 -12.36
CA GLU A 193 -5.24 -0.59 -12.21
C GLU A 193 -5.72 -0.97 -10.79
N PHE A 194 -4.86 -1.58 -9.98
CA PHE A 194 -5.18 -1.88 -8.58
C PHE A 194 -5.08 -0.60 -7.75
N ASP A 195 -6.15 -0.33 -6.99
CA ASP A 195 -6.21 0.73 -5.98
C ASP A 195 -5.28 0.34 -4.81
N PRO A 196 -4.18 1.04 -4.54
CA PRO A 196 -3.14 0.57 -3.63
C PRO A 196 -3.65 0.32 -2.21
N ILE A 197 -3.16 -0.74 -1.58
CA ILE A 197 -3.16 -0.83 -0.11
C ILE A 197 -1.98 0.01 0.38
N THR A 198 -2.19 0.84 1.40
CA THR A 198 -1.16 1.73 1.94
C THR A 198 -0.97 1.53 3.44
N TRP A 199 0.26 1.74 3.92
CA TRP A 199 0.60 1.76 5.34
C TRP A 199 1.20 3.12 5.69
N THR A 200 0.65 3.75 6.72
CA THR A 200 1.05 5.07 7.22
C THR A 200 1.30 5.04 8.73
N GLY A 201 2.00 6.06 9.25
CA GLY A 201 2.27 6.19 10.68
C GLY A 201 3.49 7.05 10.98
N ASP A 202 3.91 7.05 12.25
CA ASP A 202 5.07 7.82 12.68
C ASP A 202 6.37 7.29 12.08
N VAL A 203 6.95 8.07 11.16
CA VAL A 203 8.29 7.79 10.63
C VAL A 203 9.33 8.14 11.68
N ALA A 204 9.98 7.11 12.23
CA ALA A 204 11.06 7.28 13.18
C ALA A 204 12.23 8.05 12.53
N ARG A 205 12.84 8.97 13.28
CA ARG A 205 14.19 9.43 12.96
C ARG A 205 15.19 8.39 13.46
N ASP A 206 16.19 8.10 12.65
CA ASP A 206 17.31 7.33 13.15
C ASP A 206 17.97 8.04 14.34
N LYS A 207 18.30 7.25 15.37
CA LYS A 207 18.88 7.74 16.63
C LYS A 207 20.39 7.54 16.69
N ASN A 208 20.97 6.83 15.72
CA ASN A 208 22.41 6.63 15.61
C ASN A 208 22.87 6.86 14.16
N PRO A 209 22.81 8.12 13.67
CA PRO A 209 23.42 8.49 12.40
C PRO A 209 24.91 8.15 12.42
N SER A 210 25.43 7.69 11.28
CA SER A 210 26.79 7.16 11.14
C SER A 210 27.89 8.20 11.27
#